data_AF-A0A9N8MWV8-F1
#
_entry.id   AF-A0A9N8MWV8-F1
#
_cell.length_a   1.000
_cell.length_b   1.000
_cell.length_c   1.000
_cell.angle_alpha   90.00
_cell.angle_beta   90.00
_cell.angle_gamma   90.00
#
_symmetry.space_group_name_H-M   'P 1'
#
loop_
_entity.id
_entity.type
_entity.pdbx_description
1 polymer ?
#
loop_
_entity_poly.entity_id
_entity_poly.type
_entity_poly.pdbx_seq_one_letter_code
_entity_poly.pdbx_strand_id
1 'polypeptide(L)'
;MNVSVGTLLFIAWAAVVAISDCRSRRISNSIVVAGLAAAFGCAFLQCGPFGVSLTRAAIGTVIGLVALLPFFALGVMGAADVKVFAVLGAWCGMHALLGLWMAASFAAGVHALWLLITTRTRLAGLVRHHGATFELAGKTSTPYAACLTVAASAWLALQGLPGGLR
;
A
#
# COMPACT_ATOMS: atom_id res chain seq x y z
N MET A 1 8.02 -25.52 1.32
CA MET A 1 6.59 -25.57 0.92
C MET A 1 5.77 -24.49 1.60
N ASN A 2 5.93 -24.27 2.92
CA ASN A 2 5.07 -23.33 3.66
C ASN A 2 5.21 -21.85 3.24
N VAL A 3 6.42 -21.39 2.91
CA VAL A 3 6.67 -20.00 2.48
C VAL A 3 5.94 -19.67 1.17
N SER A 4 5.81 -20.64 0.25
CA SER A 4 5.08 -20.47 -1.01
C SER A 4 3.60 -20.14 -0.78
N VAL A 5 2.99 -20.74 0.26
CA VAL A 5 1.60 -20.46 0.64
C VAL A 5 1.47 -19.02 1.15
N GLY A 6 2.40 -18.58 2.01
CA GLY A 6 2.42 -17.19 2.49
C GLY A 6 2.57 -16.16 1.36
N THR A 7 3.43 -16.45 0.36
CA THR A 7 3.58 -15.61 -0.84
C THR A 7 2.27 -15.54 -1.64
N LEU A 8 1.61 -16.67 -1.88
CA LEU A 8 0.33 -16.70 -2.61
C LEU A 8 -0.76 -15.92 -1.87
N LEU A 9 -0.85 -16.08 -0.55
CA LEU A 9 -1.80 -15.34 0.28
C LEU A 9 -1.55 -13.83 0.21
N PHE A 10 -0.29 -13.41 0.31
CA PHE A 10 0.10 -12.02 0.19
C PHE A 10 -0.24 -11.44 -1.18
N ILE A 11 0.12 -12.12 -2.28
CA ILE A 11 -0.16 -11.67 -3.64
C ILE A 11 -1.67 -11.62 -3.89
N ALA A 12 -2.42 -12.63 -3.46
CA ALA A 12 -3.88 -12.65 -3.60
C ALA A 12 -4.53 -11.49 -2.85
N TRP A 13 -4.11 -11.24 -1.60
CA TRP A 13 -4.59 -10.10 -0.83
C TRP A 13 -4.22 -8.76 -1.47
N ALA A 14 -2.96 -8.60 -1.89
CA ALA A 14 -2.46 -7.40 -2.57
C ALA A 14 -3.24 -7.11 -3.86
N ALA A 15 -3.53 -8.14 -4.65
CA ALA A 15 -4.34 -8.03 -5.87
C ALA A 15 -5.79 -7.62 -5.55
N VAL A 16 -6.42 -8.21 -4.54
CA VAL A 16 -7.78 -7.83 -4.11
C VAL A 16 -7.81 -6.37 -3.65
N VAL A 17 -6.82 -5.91 -2.90
CA VAL A 17 -6.68 -4.50 -2.50
C VAL A 17 -6.54 -3.60 -3.72
N ALA A 18 -5.60 -3.89 -4.62
CA ALA A 18 -5.37 -3.10 -5.82
C ALA A 18 -6.62 -3.02 -6.72
N ILE A 19 -7.32 -4.15 -6.92
CA ILE A 19 -8.56 -4.21 -7.71
C ILE A 19 -9.67 -3.41 -7.02
N SER A 20 -9.81 -3.53 -5.69
CA SER A 20 -10.85 -2.81 -4.94
C SER A 20 -10.60 -1.30 -4.93
N ASP A 21 -9.33 -0.89 -4.81
CA ASP A 21 -8.93 0.52 -4.86
C ASP A 21 -9.19 1.12 -6.26
N CYS A 22 -8.80 0.40 -7.32
CA CYS A 22 -9.04 0.82 -8.70
C CYS A 22 -10.53 0.85 -9.09
N ARG A 23 -11.33 -0.15 -8.69
CA ARG A 23 -12.74 -0.26 -9.10
C ARG A 23 -13.68 0.59 -8.28
N SER A 24 -13.52 0.55 -6.96
CA SER A 24 -14.52 1.09 -6.03
C SER A 24 -13.97 2.22 -5.16
N ARG A 25 -12.65 2.48 -5.19
CA ARG A 25 -11.97 3.47 -4.33
C ARG A 25 -12.31 3.33 -2.85
N ARG A 26 -12.74 2.13 -2.48
CA ARG A 26 -13.24 1.80 -1.15
C ARG A 26 -12.73 0.43 -0.81
N ILE A 27 -11.82 0.42 0.15
CA ILE A 27 -11.30 -0.81 0.72
C ILE A 27 -12.16 -1.13 1.93
N SER A 28 -12.91 -2.23 1.85
CA SER A 28 -13.78 -2.66 2.95
C SER A 28 -12.94 -3.10 4.14
N ASN A 29 -13.47 -2.89 5.35
CA ASN A 29 -12.80 -3.35 6.56
C ASN A 29 -12.56 -4.87 6.55
N SER A 30 -13.41 -5.63 5.85
CA SER A 30 -13.26 -7.08 5.70
C SER A 30 -11.95 -7.47 5.00
N ILE A 31 -11.52 -6.73 3.96
CA ILE A 31 -10.25 -6.99 3.26
C ILE A 31 -9.05 -6.70 4.17
N VAL A 32 -9.15 -5.65 4.98
CA VAL A 32 -8.12 -5.24 5.95
C VAL A 32 -7.99 -6.29 7.04
N VAL A 33 -9.11 -6.72 7.62
CA VAL A 33 -9.14 -7.77 8.67
C VAL A 33 -8.64 -9.10 8.13
N ALA A 34 -9.05 -9.50 6.92
CA ALA A 34 -8.56 -10.72 6.28
C ALA A 34 -7.03 -10.67 6.04
N GLY A 35 -6.51 -9.53 5.59
CA GLY A 35 -5.08 -9.32 5.41
C GLY A 35 -4.28 -9.38 6.70
N LEU A 36 -4.79 -8.78 7.79
CA LEU A 36 -4.17 -8.86 9.11
C LEU A 36 -4.20 -10.29 9.65
N ALA A 37 -5.35 -10.98 9.58
CA ALA A 37 -5.47 -12.36 10.02
C ALA A 37 -4.51 -13.28 9.27
N ALA A 38 -4.38 -13.10 7.95
CA ALA A 38 -3.42 -13.83 7.14
C ALA A 38 -1.97 -13.50 7.51
N ALA A 39 -1.63 -12.23 7.75
CA ALA A 39 -0.29 -11.81 8.17
C ALA A 39 0.12 -12.42 9.52
N PHE A 40 -0.75 -12.31 10.53
CA PHE A 40 -0.51 -12.87 11.86
C PHE A 40 -0.51 -14.39 11.85
N GLY A 41 -1.42 -15.03 11.09
CA GLY A 41 -1.42 -16.48 10.89
C GLY A 41 -0.12 -16.96 10.25
N CYS A 42 0.39 -16.25 9.23
CA CYS A 42 1.65 -16.57 8.60
C CYS A 42 2.86 -16.34 9.51
N ALA A 43 2.83 -15.28 10.33
CA ALA A 43 3.85 -15.00 11.33
C ALA A 43 3.86 -16.04 12.45
N PHE A 44 2.69 -16.54 12.87
CA PHE A 44 2.56 -17.60 13.88
C PHE A 44 3.09 -18.95 13.35
N LEU A 45 2.69 -19.32 12.13
CA LEU A 45 3.10 -20.56 11.47
C LEU A 45 4.51 -20.50 10.86
N GLN A 46 5.23 -19.38 11.02
CA GLN A 46 6.56 -19.15 10.43
C GLN A 46 6.59 -19.42 8.91
N CYS A 47 5.48 -19.11 8.23
CA CYS A 47 5.32 -19.30 6.78
C CYS A 47 5.20 -17.96 6.03
N GLY A 48 5.44 -16.84 6.71
CA GLY A 48 5.39 -15.51 6.12
C GLY A 48 6.47 -15.31 5.04
N PRO A 49 6.14 -14.67 3.90
CA PRO A 49 7.08 -14.47 2.80
C PRO A 49 8.26 -13.55 3.16
N PHE A 50 8.09 -12.69 4.17
CA PHE A 50 9.10 -11.74 4.64
C PHE A 50 9.84 -12.19 5.91
N GLY A 51 9.55 -13.40 6.43
CA GLY A 51 10.21 -13.93 7.62
C GLY A 51 10.03 -13.07 8.90
N VAL A 52 8.90 -12.37 9.01
CA VAL A 52 8.61 -11.46 10.13
C VAL A 52 8.04 -12.25 11.31
N SER A 53 8.59 -12.04 12.51
CA SER A 53 8.06 -12.64 13.75
C SER A 53 6.75 -11.99 14.18
N LEU A 54 5.95 -12.69 14.99
CA LEU A 54 4.66 -12.19 15.47
C LEU A 54 4.75 -10.82 16.16
N THR A 55 5.78 -10.62 16.98
CA THR A 55 6.07 -9.34 17.65
C THR A 55 6.43 -8.24 16.65
N ARG A 56 7.25 -8.54 15.65
CA ARG A 56 7.62 -7.56 14.61
C ARG A 56 6.43 -7.23 13.70
N ALA A 57 5.54 -8.19 13.45
CA ALA A 57 4.30 -7.97 12.71
C ALA A 57 3.39 -6.99 13.47
N ALA A 58 3.19 -7.21 14.78
CA ALA A 58 2.39 -6.31 15.62
C ALA A 58 2.98 -4.90 15.68
N ILE A 59 4.30 -4.78 15.90
CA ILE A 59 5.00 -3.50 15.89
C ILE A 59 4.85 -2.82 14.52
N GLY A 60 5.05 -3.56 13.43
CA GLY A 60 4.89 -3.05 12.07
C GLY A 60 3.48 -2.55 11.80
N THR A 61 2.44 -3.25 12.28
CA THR A 61 1.04 -2.79 12.16
C THR A 61 0.82 -1.46 12.87
N VAL A 62 1.27 -1.35 14.13
CA VAL A 62 1.12 -0.11 14.93
C VAL A 62 1.88 1.04 14.27
N ILE A 63 3.13 0.80 13.86
CA ILE A 63 3.96 1.83 13.25
C ILE A 63 3.39 2.26 11.90
N GLY A 64 2.93 1.33 11.07
CA GLY A 64 2.26 1.67 9.80
C GLY A 64 1.02 2.53 10.04
N LEU A 65 0.19 2.16 11.02
CA LEU A 65 -1.00 2.94 11.37
C LEU A 65 -0.63 4.36 11.83
N VAL A 66 0.29 4.47 12.80
CA VAL A 66 0.70 5.76 13.37
C VAL A 66 1.43 6.63 12.36
N ALA A 67 2.21 6.05 11.45
CA ALA A 67 2.96 6.79 10.44
C ALA A 67 2.06 7.55 9.46
N LEU A 68 0.92 6.96 9.06
CA LEU A 68 -0.01 7.60 8.12
C LEU A 68 -1.17 8.35 8.80
N LEU A 69 -1.34 8.20 10.12
CA LEU A 69 -2.42 8.88 10.85
C LEU A 69 -2.35 10.42 10.76
N PRO A 70 -1.18 11.09 10.86
CA PRO A 70 -1.08 12.53 10.68
C PRO A 70 -1.53 12.98 9.30
N PHE A 71 -1.18 12.22 8.24
CA PHE A 71 -1.56 12.54 6.86
C PHE A 71 -3.06 12.39 6.62
N PHE A 72 -3.69 11.41 7.28
CA PHE A 72 -5.14 11.28 7.31
C PHE A 72 -5.82 12.44 8.06
N ALA A 73 -5.29 12.83 9.22
CA ALA A 73 -5.81 13.96 9.99
C ALA A 73 -5.70 15.30 9.23
N LEU A 74 -4.65 15.46 8.43
CA LEU A 74 -4.45 16.62 7.55
C LEU A 74 -5.29 16.54 6.24
N GLY A 75 -6.05 15.46 6.02
CA GLY A 75 -6.86 15.29 4.81
C GLY A 75 -6.05 15.09 3.53
N VAL A 76 -4.76 14.75 3.65
CA VAL A 76 -3.88 14.50 2.49
C VAL A 76 -4.11 13.10 1.93
N MET A 77 -4.60 12.17 2.77
CA MET A 77 -4.62 10.74 2.49
C MET A 77 -5.92 10.09 2.96
N GLY A 78 -6.37 9.04 2.26
CA GLY A 78 -7.61 8.37 2.58
C GLY A 78 -7.49 7.40 3.75
N ALA A 79 -8.60 7.15 4.46
CA ALA A 79 -8.66 6.12 5.50
C ALA A 79 -8.34 4.71 4.96
N ALA A 80 -8.53 4.49 3.66
CA ALA A 80 -8.21 3.24 2.99
C ALA A 80 -6.69 3.00 2.96
N ASP A 81 -5.89 4.02 2.63
CA ASP A 81 -4.44 3.91 2.52
C ASP A 81 -3.79 3.63 3.88
N VAL A 82 -4.25 4.32 4.92
CA VAL A 82 -3.79 4.11 6.31
C VAL A 82 -3.99 2.65 6.74
N LYS A 83 -5.16 2.08 6.44
CA LYS A 83 -5.49 0.70 6.79
C LYS A 83 -4.60 -0.30 6.03
N VAL A 84 -4.43 -0.11 4.72
CA VAL A 84 -3.58 -0.98 3.90
C VAL A 84 -2.13 -0.92 4.35
N PHE A 85 -1.63 0.27 4.67
CA PHE A 85 -0.26 0.44 5.13
C PHE A 85 -0.02 -0.22 6.50
N ALA A 86 -1.01 -0.17 7.40
CA ALA A 86 -0.95 -0.94 8.65
C ALA A 86 -0.87 -2.46 8.39
N VAL A 87 -1.66 -2.98 7.44
CA VAL A 87 -1.59 -4.41 7.07
C VAL A 87 -0.23 -4.76 6.40
N LEU A 88 0.30 -3.89 5.54
CA LEU A 88 1.63 -4.05 4.96
C LEU A 88 2.72 -4.06 6.04
N GLY A 89 2.54 -3.28 7.11
CA GLY A 89 3.41 -3.32 8.28
C GLY A 89 3.37 -4.67 9.00
N ALA A 90 2.22 -5.34 9.05
CA ALA A 90 2.09 -6.69 9.58
C ALA A 90 2.84 -7.72 8.73
N TRP A 91 2.76 -7.61 7.40
CA TRP A 91 3.41 -8.53 6.47
C TRP A 91 4.92 -8.33 6.37
N CYS A 92 5.36 -7.11 6.15
CA CYS A 92 6.74 -6.79 5.77
C CYS A 92 7.58 -6.29 6.95
N GLY A 93 6.94 -5.93 8.07
CA GLY A 93 7.59 -5.31 9.21
C GLY A 93 7.95 -3.83 8.98
N MET A 94 8.43 -3.17 10.05
CA MET A 94 8.70 -1.73 10.06
C MET A 94 9.71 -1.27 8.99
N HIS A 95 10.79 -2.02 8.78
CA HIS A 95 11.90 -1.58 7.93
C HIS A 95 11.50 -1.40 6.47
N ALA A 96 10.57 -2.22 5.98
CA ALA A 96 10.07 -2.14 4.61
C ALA A 96 9.07 -0.99 4.41
N LEU A 97 8.41 -0.51 5.47
CA LEU A 97 7.35 0.50 5.37
C LEU A 97 7.83 1.80 4.73
N LEU A 98 8.99 2.32 5.15
CA LEU A 98 9.54 3.56 4.58
C LEU A 98 9.85 3.42 3.09
N GLY A 99 10.46 2.30 2.68
CA GLY A 99 10.75 2.01 1.28
C GLY A 99 9.48 1.91 0.44
N LEU A 100 8.47 1.21 0.94
CA LEU A 100 7.16 1.08 0.29
C LEU A 100 6.46 2.42 0.16
N TRP A 101 6.48 3.24 1.21
CA TRP A 101 5.88 4.57 1.19
C TRP A 101 6.59 5.50 0.20
N MET A 102 7.92 5.49 0.16
CA MET A 102 8.68 6.28 -0.82
C MET A 102 8.41 5.82 -2.26
N ALA A 103 8.44 4.50 -2.52
CA ALA A 103 8.18 3.95 -3.85
C ALA A 103 6.74 4.24 -4.32
N ALA A 104 5.75 4.08 -3.44
CA ALA A 104 4.35 4.39 -3.75
C ALA A 104 4.13 5.89 -3.97
N SER A 105 4.75 6.74 -3.14
CA SER A 105 4.69 8.20 -3.30
C SER A 105 5.31 8.67 -4.61
N PHE A 106 6.44 8.07 -5.01
CA PHE A 106 7.06 8.35 -6.30
C PHE A 106 6.16 7.92 -7.46
N ALA A 107 5.60 6.70 -7.42
CA ALA A 107 4.69 6.20 -8.45
C ALA A 107 3.41 7.07 -8.55
N ALA A 108 2.83 7.45 -7.41
CA ALA A 108 1.68 8.34 -7.36
C ALA A 108 2.01 9.74 -7.90
N GLY A 109 3.19 10.27 -7.57
CA GLY A 109 3.67 11.56 -8.06
C GLY A 109 3.89 11.57 -9.57
N VAL A 110 4.51 10.53 -10.13
CA VAL A 110 4.68 10.35 -11.58
C VAL A 110 3.32 10.25 -12.28
N HIS A 111 2.38 9.50 -11.71
CA HIS A 111 1.04 9.38 -12.28
C HIS A 111 0.27 10.71 -12.24
N ALA A 112 0.37 11.47 -11.14
CA ALA A 112 -0.22 12.80 -11.02
C ALA A 112 0.40 13.79 -12.02
N LEU A 113 1.72 13.76 -12.21
CA LEU A 113 2.42 14.59 -13.19
C LEU A 113 1.99 14.24 -14.62
N TRP A 114 1.86 12.96 -14.95
CA TRP A 114 1.37 12.52 -16.25
C TRP A 114 -0.07 12.99 -16.51
N LEU A 115 -0.96 12.92 -15.51
CA LEU A 115 -2.32 13.46 -15.61
C LEU A 115 -2.32 14.98 -15.83
N LEU A 116 -1.45 15.72 -15.13
CA LEU A 116 -1.31 17.17 -15.28
C LEU A 116 -0.88 17.55 -16.70
N ILE A 117 0.11 16.84 -17.25
CA ILE A 117 0.63 17.06 -18.61
C ILE A 117 -0.43 16.71 -19.67
N THR A 118 -1.08 15.56 -19.53
CA THR A 118 -2.06 15.07 -20.52
C THR A 118 -3.37 15.85 -20.51
N THR A 119 -3.80 16.37 -19.36
CA THR A 119 -5.07 17.11 -19.24
C THR A 119 -4.90 18.61 -19.51
N ARG A 120 -3.66 19.11 -19.68
CA ARG A 120 -3.34 20.55 -19.84
C ARG A 120 -4.10 21.45 -18.85
N THR A 121 -4.36 20.95 -17.65
CA THR A 121 -5.12 21.67 -16.65
C THR A 121 -4.30 22.88 -16.21
N ARG A 122 -4.83 24.08 -16.49
CA ARG A 122 -4.19 25.33 -16.05
C ARG A 122 -4.01 25.24 -14.54
N LEU A 123 -2.75 25.31 -14.09
CA LEU A 123 -2.34 25.36 -12.67
C LEU A 123 -3.19 26.30 -11.81
N ALA A 124 -3.77 27.35 -12.42
CA ALA A 124 -4.69 28.30 -11.78
C ALA A 124 -5.99 27.67 -11.21
N GLY A 125 -6.43 26.49 -11.69
CA GLY A 125 -7.61 25.80 -11.17
C GLY A 125 -7.37 25.01 -9.87
N LEU A 126 -6.12 24.57 -9.63
CA LEU A 126 -5.74 23.80 -8.44
C LEU A 126 -5.74 24.66 -7.17
N VAL A 127 -5.41 25.95 -7.28
CA VAL A 127 -5.35 26.89 -6.15
C VAL A 127 -6.75 27.22 -5.60
N ARG A 128 -7.80 27.08 -6.41
CA ARG A 128 -9.19 27.40 -6.00
C ARG A 128 -9.94 26.25 -5.34
N HIS A 129 -9.46 25.01 -5.46
CA HIS A 129 -10.06 23.83 -4.84
C HIS A 129 -9.16 23.28 -3.71
N HIS A 130 -8.95 24.09 -2.67
CA HIS A 130 -8.46 23.61 -1.37
C HIS A 130 -9.56 22.83 -0.63
N GLY A 131 -10.02 21.71 -1.20
CA GLY A 131 -10.97 20.81 -0.56
C GLY A 131 -10.40 19.41 -0.47
N ALA A 132 -9.62 19.13 0.60
CA ALA A 132 -9.27 17.85 1.28
C ALA A 132 -9.25 16.50 0.52
N THR A 133 -9.25 16.50 -0.81
CA THR A 133 -9.27 15.34 -1.68
C THR A 133 -8.86 15.84 -3.05
N PHE A 134 -7.70 15.39 -3.53
CA PHE A 134 -7.14 15.78 -4.82
C PHE A 134 -8.00 15.24 -5.98
N GLU A 135 -9.17 15.84 -6.23
CA GLU A 135 -9.91 15.67 -7.48
C GLU A 135 -9.27 16.57 -8.55
N LEU A 136 -8.22 16.05 -9.19
CA LEU A 136 -7.65 16.66 -10.39
C LEU A 136 -8.64 16.51 -11.56
N ALA A 137 -9.42 17.57 -11.82
CA ALA A 137 -10.12 17.80 -13.08
C ALA A 137 -11.17 16.75 -13.48
N GLY A 138 -12.00 16.28 -12.53
CA GLY A 138 -13.05 15.29 -12.80
C GLY A 138 -12.51 13.91 -13.23
N LYS A 139 -11.18 13.73 -13.21
CA LYS A 139 -10.50 12.45 -13.33
C LYS A 139 -9.96 12.06 -11.98
N THR A 140 -10.05 10.78 -11.76
CA THR A 140 -10.37 10.22 -10.48
C THR A 140 -9.01 10.01 -9.75
N SER A 141 -8.84 10.52 -8.52
CA SER A 141 -7.58 10.57 -7.72
C SER A 141 -6.68 9.32 -7.87
N THR A 142 -5.36 9.47 -7.79
CA THR A 142 -4.43 8.34 -7.96
C THR A 142 -4.70 7.24 -6.91
N PRO A 143 -4.82 5.95 -7.32
CA PRO A 143 -5.10 4.84 -6.40
C PRO A 143 -3.82 4.51 -5.59
N TYR A 144 -3.60 5.26 -4.51
CA TYR A 144 -2.38 5.17 -3.73
C TYR A 144 -2.21 3.80 -3.04
N ALA A 145 -3.30 3.21 -2.54
CA ALA A 145 -3.27 1.86 -1.98
C ALA A 145 -2.88 0.81 -3.03
N ALA A 146 -3.32 0.96 -4.28
CA ALA A 146 -2.84 0.11 -5.38
C ALA A 146 -1.33 0.27 -5.59
N CYS A 147 -0.81 1.50 -5.63
CA CYS A 147 0.63 1.75 -5.73
C CYS A 147 1.43 1.11 -4.59
N LEU A 148 0.93 1.19 -3.34
CA LEU A 148 1.53 0.53 -2.19
C LEU A 148 1.61 -0.99 -2.36
N THR A 149 0.51 -1.62 -2.76
CA THR A 149 0.48 -3.08 -2.97
C THR A 149 1.37 -3.52 -4.12
N VAL A 150 1.41 -2.76 -5.23
CA VAL A 150 2.29 -3.06 -6.37
C VAL A 150 3.76 -2.93 -5.96
N ALA A 151 4.13 -1.87 -5.23
CA ALA A 151 5.49 -1.72 -4.71
C ALA A 151 5.87 -2.88 -3.79
N ALA A 152 4.93 -3.35 -2.94
CA ALA A 152 5.16 -4.46 -2.04
C ALA A 152 5.27 -5.81 -2.75
N SER A 153 4.45 -6.06 -3.78
CA SER A 153 4.57 -7.23 -4.64
C SER A 153 5.87 -7.22 -5.44
N ALA A 154 6.30 -6.06 -5.95
CA ALA A 154 7.58 -5.92 -6.65
C ALA A 154 8.76 -6.16 -5.71
N TRP A 155 8.72 -5.61 -4.49
CA TRP A 155 9.73 -5.86 -3.46
C TRP A 155 9.81 -7.35 -3.08
N LEU A 156 8.66 -8.02 -2.97
CA LEU A 156 8.61 -9.47 -2.75
C LEU A 156 9.21 -10.25 -3.92
N ALA A 157 8.88 -9.87 -5.15
CA ALA A 157 9.43 -10.51 -6.35
C ALA A 157 10.95 -10.36 -6.44
N LEU A 158 11.50 -9.18 -6.09
CA LEU A 158 12.94 -8.95 -6.05
C LEU A 158 13.64 -9.81 -4.99
N GLN A 159 13.04 -9.99 -3.81
CA GLN A 159 13.58 -10.89 -2.78
C GLN A 159 13.47 -12.37 -3.17
N GLY A 160 12.44 -12.74 -3.93
CA GLY A 160 12.25 -14.08 -4.49
C GLY A 160 13.13 -14.40 -5.71
N LEU A 161 13.98 -13.47 -6.15
CA LEU A 161 14.86 -13.59 -7.32
C LEU A 161 16.35 -13.92 -7.01
N PRO A 162 16.73 -14.77 -6.01
CA PRO A 162 18.13 -15.11 -5.81
C PRO A 162 18.54 -16.25 -6.77
N GLY A 163 18.98 -15.93 -7.99
CA GLY A 163 19.56 -16.96 -8.88
C GLY A 163 20.04 -16.57 -10.28
N GLY A 164 20.15 -15.27 -10.64
CA GLY A 164 20.54 -14.88 -12.00
C GLY A 164 21.97 -14.41 -12.22
N LEU A 165 22.59 -13.72 -11.24
CA LEU A 165 23.90 -13.07 -11.44
C LEU A 165 24.67 -12.97 -10.10
N ARG A 166 25.10 -14.11 -9.57
CA ARG A 166 26.26 -14.19 -8.68
C ARG A 166 27.09 -15.40 -9.04
#